data_AF-A0A5D2MYQ7-F1
#
_entry.id   AF-A0A5D2MYQ7-F1
#
_cell.length_a   1.000
_cell.length_b   1.000
_cell.length_c   1.000
_cell.angle_alpha   90.00
_cell.angle_beta   90.00
_cell.angle_gamma   90.00
#
_symmetry.space_group_name_H-M   'P 1'
#
loop_
_entity.id
_entity.type
_entity.pdbx_description
1 polymer ?
#
loop_
_entity_poly.entity_id
_entity_poly.type
_entity_poly.pdbx_seq_one_letter_code
_entity_poly.pdbx_strand_id
1 'polypeptide(L)'
;MTDTTDDIAEEISFQSFEDDFKLLGNLLNNVLQREVGAQFMAKIERIRLLALSASNMRLSGIENMAALLEKQLASEISEMTLEEALKLARAFSHYLTLMGIAETYHRVRKGRSVTHLSKSCDDIFSQLIQGGVTPNDLYDTVCKQRSQTNVG
;
A
#
# COMPACT_ATOMS: atom_id res chain seq x y z
N MET A 1 11.17 -19.16 23.19
CA MET A 1 12.01 -17.99 22.91
C MET A 1 12.09 -17.80 21.40
N THR A 2 10.96 -17.51 20.76
CA THR A 2 10.93 -16.55 19.64
C THR A 2 11.07 -15.18 20.33
N ASP A 3 11.78 -14.19 19.83
CA ASP A 3 11.31 -13.26 18.80
C ASP A 3 12.14 -12.03 19.09
N THR A 4 13.13 -11.72 18.27
CA THR A 4 13.87 -10.45 18.40
C THR A 4 14.56 -10.18 17.08
N THR A 5 15.12 -11.23 16.47
CA THR A 5 15.68 -11.15 15.11
C THR A 5 14.59 -11.03 14.04
N ASP A 6 13.43 -11.67 14.24
CA ASP A 6 12.28 -11.57 13.32
C ASP A 6 11.59 -10.20 13.47
N ASP A 7 11.41 -9.72 14.71
CA ASP A 7 10.92 -8.35 14.98
C ASP A 7 11.82 -7.27 14.35
N ILE A 8 13.15 -7.38 14.49
CA ILE A 8 14.09 -6.42 13.88
C ILE A 8 14.03 -6.49 12.35
N ALA A 9 13.88 -7.68 11.76
CA ALA A 9 13.78 -7.83 10.31
C ALA A 9 12.46 -7.27 9.77
N GLU A 10 11.36 -7.43 10.52
CA GLU A 10 10.07 -6.87 10.19
C GLU A 10 10.05 -5.34 10.35
N GLU A 11 10.67 -4.80 11.40
CA GLU A 11 10.82 -3.36 11.63
C GLU A 11 11.66 -2.67 10.54
N ILE A 12 12.80 -3.27 10.14
CA ILE A 12 13.61 -2.80 9.01
C ILE A 12 12.83 -2.89 7.68
N SER A 13 11.98 -3.91 7.53
CA SER A 13 11.09 -4.07 6.37
C SER A 13 10.09 -2.91 6.30
N PHE A 14 9.36 -2.62 7.38
CA PHE A 14 8.39 -1.52 7.42
C PHE A 14 9.04 -0.15 7.20
N GLN A 15 10.26 0.06 7.71
CA GLN A 15 11.01 1.30 7.49
C GLN A 15 11.21 1.59 6.00
N SER A 16 11.51 0.57 5.19
CA SER A 16 11.72 0.78 3.74
C SER A 16 10.45 1.22 3.00
N PHE A 17 9.28 0.71 3.40
CA PHE A 17 8.00 1.15 2.83
C PHE A 17 7.67 2.58 3.24
N GLU A 18 7.87 2.92 4.52
CA GLU A 18 7.59 4.26 5.02
C GLU A 18 8.50 5.30 4.37
N ASP A 19 9.77 4.97 4.14
CA ASP A 19 10.72 5.84 3.43
C ASP A 19 10.32 6.06 1.97
N ASP A 20 9.94 5.00 1.25
CA ASP A 20 9.44 5.09 -0.14
C ASP A 20 8.15 5.91 -0.21
N PHE A 21 7.22 5.70 0.74
CA PHE A 21 5.99 6.46 0.85
C PHE A 21 6.26 7.95 1.13
N LYS A 22 7.15 8.27 2.08
CA LYS A 22 7.56 9.65 2.39
C LYS A 22 8.18 10.33 1.18
N LEU A 23 9.05 9.64 0.44
CA LEU A 23 9.69 10.17 -0.76
C LEU A 23 8.64 10.52 -1.83
N LEU A 24 7.77 9.57 -2.18
CA LEU A 24 6.73 9.78 -3.20
C LEU A 24 5.73 10.86 -2.77
N GLY A 25 5.36 10.89 -1.49
CA GLY A 25 4.49 11.93 -0.92
C GLY A 25 5.13 13.32 -1.03
N ASN A 26 6.41 13.45 -0.71
CA ASN A 26 7.14 14.72 -0.82
C ASN A 26 7.25 15.20 -2.28
N LEU A 27 7.50 14.28 -3.22
CA LEU A 27 7.54 14.61 -4.64
C LEU A 27 6.16 15.07 -5.14
N LEU A 28 5.09 14.37 -4.76
CA LEU A 28 3.73 14.79 -5.10
C LEU A 28 3.37 16.15 -4.50
N ASN A 29 3.74 16.41 -3.25
CA ASN A 29 3.54 17.70 -2.60
C ASN A 29 4.21 18.83 -3.40
N ASN A 30 5.44 18.62 -3.86
CA ASN A 30 6.16 19.59 -4.68
C ASN A 30 5.46 19.85 -6.03
N VAL A 31 4.92 18.82 -6.65
CA VAL A 31 4.15 18.94 -7.90
C VAL A 31 2.85 19.70 -7.65
N LEU A 32 2.05 19.27 -6.67
CA LEU A 32 0.78 19.92 -6.34
C LEU A 32 0.99 21.39 -5.95
N GLN A 33 2.03 21.71 -5.17
CA GLN A 33 2.37 23.10 -4.83
C GLN A 33 2.57 23.99 -6.07
N ARG A 34 3.14 23.44 -7.15
CA ARG A 34 3.34 24.16 -8.43
C ARG A 34 2.07 24.23 -9.26
N GLU A 35 1.30 23.15 -9.31
CA GLU A 35 0.14 23.02 -10.19
C GLU A 35 -1.11 23.72 -9.66
N VAL A 36 -1.37 23.64 -8.35
CA VAL A 36 -2.59 24.18 -7.72
C VAL A 36 -2.32 25.38 -6.80
N GLY A 37 -1.04 25.66 -6.51
CA GLY A 37 -0.63 26.79 -5.69
C GLY A 37 -0.83 26.59 -4.18
N ALA A 38 -0.21 27.47 -3.39
CA ALA A 38 -0.16 27.37 -1.93
C ALA A 38 -1.55 27.42 -1.27
N GLN A 39 -2.46 28.24 -1.80
CA GLN A 39 -3.80 28.41 -1.22
C GLN A 39 -4.61 27.12 -1.33
N PHE A 40 -4.61 26.48 -2.51
CA PHE A 40 -5.35 25.24 -2.68
C PHE A 40 -4.65 24.07 -1.97
N MET A 41 -3.32 24.06 -1.90
CA MET A 41 -2.58 23.10 -1.08
C MET A 41 -2.97 23.16 0.41
N ALA A 42 -3.14 24.37 0.96
CA ALA A 42 -3.62 24.52 2.34
C ALA A 42 -5.03 23.92 2.53
N LYS A 43 -5.90 24.03 1.51
CA LYS A 43 -7.25 23.43 1.51
C LYS A 43 -7.18 21.89 1.47
N ILE A 44 -6.31 21.32 0.63
CA ILE A 44 -6.05 19.87 0.57
C ILE A 44 -5.59 19.36 1.95
N GLU A 45 -4.61 20.03 2.56
CA GLU A 45 -4.07 19.62 3.86
C GLU A 45 -5.10 19.76 4.98
N ARG A 46 -5.90 20.83 4.97
CA ARG A 46 -7.02 21.02 5.90
C ARG A 46 -8.01 19.84 5.85
N ILE A 47 -8.41 19.43 4.64
CA ILE A 47 -9.30 18.30 4.43
C ILE A 47 -8.68 16.99 4.90
N ARG A 48 -7.40 16.75 4.56
CA ARG A 48 -6.66 15.57 4.99
C ARG A 48 -6.62 15.46 6.52
N LEU A 49 -6.31 16.56 7.21
CA LEU A 49 -6.23 16.60 8.67
C LEU A 49 -7.59 16.39 9.33
N LEU A 50 -8.67 16.97 8.78
CA LEU A 50 -10.03 16.73 9.27
C LEU A 50 -10.43 15.25 9.15
N ALA A 51 -10.22 14.65 7.97
CA ALA A 51 -10.53 13.25 7.72
C ALA A 51 -9.71 12.31 8.62
N LEU A 52 -8.40 12.56 8.73
CA LEU A 52 -7.52 11.77 9.59
C LEU A 52 -7.91 11.89 11.06
N SER A 53 -8.20 13.11 11.54
CA SER A 53 -8.59 13.35 12.93
C SER A 53 -9.93 12.68 13.25
N ALA A 54 -10.92 12.81 12.36
CA ALA A 54 -12.21 12.14 12.50
C ALA A 54 -12.06 10.62 12.62
N SER A 55 -11.26 10.02 11.72
CA SER A 55 -10.97 8.58 11.73
C SER A 55 -10.29 8.14 13.03
N ASN A 56 -9.27 8.88 13.50
CA ASN A 56 -8.57 8.57 14.74
C ASN A 56 -9.49 8.68 15.98
N MET A 57 -10.35 9.69 16.02
CA MET A 57 -11.33 9.85 17.10
C MET A 57 -12.33 8.69 17.13
N ARG A 58 -12.80 8.24 15.95
CA ARG A 58 -13.69 7.08 15.84
C ARG A 58 -13.01 5.80 16.32
N LEU A 59 -11.77 5.55 15.88
CA LEU A 59 -10.98 4.40 16.32
C LEU A 59 -10.72 4.40 17.83
N SER A 60 -10.65 5.59 18.43
CA SER A 60 -10.47 5.77 19.88
C SER A 60 -11.80 5.74 20.66
N GLY A 61 -12.95 5.50 20.01
CA GLY A 61 -14.28 5.49 20.63
C GLY A 61 -14.81 6.86 21.04
N ILE A 62 -14.21 7.96 20.57
CA ILE A 62 -14.61 9.34 20.90
C ILE A 62 -15.64 9.83 19.86
N GLU A 63 -16.83 9.21 19.91
CA GLU A 63 -17.88 9.35 18.89
C GLU A 63 -18.32 10.79 18.64
N ASN A 64 -18.54 11.58 19.71
CA ASN A 64 -19.01 12.95 19.58
C ASN A 64 -18.00 13.86 18.86
N MET A 65 -16.70 13.68 19.13
CA MET A 65 -15.65 14.46 18.48
C MET A 65 -15.47 14.01 17.02
N ALA A 66 -15.54 12.71 16.76
CA ALA A 66 -15.52 12.18 15.39
C ALA A 66 -16.65 12.77 14.54
N ALA A 67 -17.89 12.73 15.04
CA ALA A 67 -19.05 13.28 14.34
C ALA A 67 -18.95 14.80 14.10
N LEU A 68 -18.38 15.56 15.05
CA LEU A 68 -18.13 16.98 14.87
C LEU A 68 -17.14 17.23 13.72
N LEU A 69 -16.02 16.52 13.71
CA LEU A 69 -14.99 16.64 12.67
C LEU A 69 -15.51 16.20 11.29
N GLU A 70 -16.31 15.14 11.23
CA GLU A 70 -16.99 14.69 10.00
C GLU A 70 -17.95 15.75 9.47
N LYS A 71 -18.71 16.41 10.35
CA LYS A 71 -19.60 17.51 9.96
C LYS A 71 -18.80 18.71 9.43
N GLN A 72 -17.67 19.05 10.05
CA GLN A 72 -16.78 20.10 9.55
C GLN A 72 -16.21 19.74 8.18
N LEU A 73 -15.73 18.50 8.01
CA LEU A 73 -15.25 17.98 6.73
C LEU A 73 -16.31 18.07 5.64
N ALA A 74 -17.55 17.67 5.95
CA ALA A 74 -18.67 17.76 5.03
C ALA A 74 -18.98 19.21 4.61
N SER A 75 -18.92 20.16 5.55
CA SER A 75 -19.09 21.59 5.26
C SER A 75 -18.01 22.09 4.29
N GLU A 76 -16.74 21.82 4.58
CA GLU A 76 -15.59 22.25 3.77
C GLU A 76 -15.66 21.70 2.34
N ILE A 77 -16.13 20.46 2.17
CA ILE A 77 -16.34 19.86 0.85
C ILE A 77 -17.57 20.47 0.15
N SER A 78 -18.65 20.72 0.88
CA SER A 78 -19.89 21.28 0.30
C SER A 78 -19.74 22.72 -0.21
N GLU A 79 -18.79 23.46 0.36
CA GLU A 79 -18.46 24.83 -0.02
C GLU A 79 -17.49 24.89 -1.22
N MET A 80 -17.00 23.74 -1.71
CA MET A 80 -16.13 23.70 -2.87
C MET A 80 -16.88 23.98 -4.17
N THR A 81 -16.21 24.71 -5.06
CA THR A 81 -16.63 24.72 -6.47
C THR A 81 -16.40 23.36 -7.11
N LEU A 82 -17.06 23.08 -8.23
CA LEU A 82 -16.85 21.85 -9.00
C LEU A 82 -15.37 21.68 -9.41
N GLU A 83 -14.71 22.78 -9.81
CA GLU A 83 -13.30 22.75 -10.21
C GLU A 83 -12.38 22.38 -9.04
N GLU A 84 -12.62 22.96 -7.86
CA GLU A 84 -11.89 22.62 -6.64
C GLU A 84 -12.11 21.16 -6.24
N ALA A 85 -13.36 20.68 -6.24
CA ALA A 85 -13.67 19.29 -5.92
C ALA A 85 -12.94 18.32 -6.87
N LEU A 86 -12.86 18.66 -8.16
CA LEU A 86 -12.16 17.86 -9.16
C LEU A 86 -10.64 17.85 -8.92
N LYS A 87 -10.03 19.00 -8.60
CA LYS A 87 -8.61 19.09 -8.21
C LYS A 87 -8.31 18.27 -6.95
N LEU A 88 -9.18 18.36 -5.94
CA LEU A 88 -9.08 17.60 -4.69
C LEU A 88 -9.12 16.09 -4.96
N ALA A 89 -10.12 15.63 -5.72
CA ALA A 89 -10.28 14.21 -6.05
C ALA A 89 -9.07 13.66 -6.82
N ARG A 90 -8.53 14.44 -7.77
CA ARG A 90 -7.30 14.07 -8.50
C ARG A 90 -6.09 13.98 -7.59
N ALA A 91 -5.90 14.96 -6.69
CA ALA A 91 -4.80 14.93 -5.73
C ALA A 91 -4.83 13.66 -4.87
N PHE A 92 -5.98 13.33 -4.27
CA PHE A 92 -6.13 12.09 -3.48
C PHE A 92 -5.98 10.82 -4.32
N SER A 93 -6.45 10.80 -5.57
CA SER A 93 -6.23 9.68 -6.48
C SER A 93 -4.73 9.45 -6.73
N HIS A 94 -3.94 10.52 -6.87
CA HIS A 94 -2.49 10.42 -7.01
C HIS A 94 -1.82 9.92 -5.74
N TYR A 95 -2.22 10.40 -4.55
CA TYR A 95 -1.70 9.85 -3.29
C TYR A 95 -1.94 8.35 -3.17
N LEU A 96 -3.16 7.88 -3.46
CA LEU A 96 -3.51 6.45 -3.41
C LEU A 96 -2.70 5.63 -4.43
N THR A 97 -2.54 6.15 -5.65
CA THR A 97 -1.74 5.49 -6.68
C THR A 97 -0.29 5.32 -6.24
N LEU A 98 0.32 6.38 -5.69
CA LEU A 98 1.70 6.35 -5.22
C LEU A 98 1.88 5.42 -4.01
N MET A 99 0.89 5.37 -3.11
CA MET A 99 0.88 4.42 -2.01
C MET A 99 0.88 2.97 -2.53
N GLY A 100 0.06 2.66 -3.53
CA GLY A 100 0.04 1.33 -4.16
C GLY A 100 1.36 0.96 -4.87
N ILE A 101 2.06 1.96 -5.43
CA ILE A 101 3.39 1.77 -6.02
C ILE A 101 4.42 1.46 -4.92
N ALA A 102 4.46 2.24 -3.84
CA ALA A 102 5.35 2.01 -2.71
C ALA A 102 5.12 0.61 -2.10
N GLU A 103 3.86 0.22 -1.92
CA GLU A 103 3.51 -1.08 -1.36
C GLU A 103 3.93 -2.23 -2.30
N THR A 104 3.68 -2.08 -3.59
CA THR A 104 4.08 -3.09 -4.59
C THR A 104 5.59 -3.22 -4.68
N TYR A 105 6.31 -2.11 -4.66
CA TYR A 105 7.77 -2.12 -4.66
C TYR A 105 8.33 -2.78 -3.39
N HIS A 106 7.79 -2.40 -2.24
CA HIS A 106 8.13 -3.02 -0.96
C HIS A 106 7.90 -4.53 -0.97
N ARG A 107 6.72 -4.98 -1.42
CA ARG A 107 6.36 -6.41 -1.54
C ARG A 107 7.33 -7.18 -2.43
N VAL A 108 7.68 -6.63 -3.60
CA VAL A 108 8.64 -7.27 -4.53
C VAL A 108 10.04 -7.32 -3.92
N ARG A 109 10.47 -6.26 -3.22
CA ARG A 109 11.77 -6.23 -2.54
C ARG A 109 11.86 -7.24 -1.40
N LYS A 110 10.81 -7.35 -0.57
CA LYS A 110 10.71 -8.38 0.48
C LYS A 110 10.78 -9.77 -0.12
N GLY A 111 10.06 -10.03 -1.21
CA GLY A 111 10.09 -11.31 -1.93
C GLY A 111 11.47 -11.70 -2.51
N ARG A 112 12.35 -10.72 -2.78
CA ARG A 112 13.72 -10.95 -3.26
C ARG A 112 14.76 -11.05 -2.14
N SER A 113 14.51 -10.37 -1.01
CA SER A 113 15.42 -10.35 0.14
C SER A 113 15.29 -11.58 1.04
N VAL A 114 14.20 -12.34 0.94
CA VAL A 114 14.14 -13.69 1.51
C VAL A 114 14.97 -14.62 0.63
N THR A 115 16.30 -14.55 0.80
CA THR A 115 17.21 -15.62 0.39
C THR A 115 16.67 -16.93 0.98
N HIS A 116 16.31 -17.89 0.11
CA HIS A 116 15.62 -19.16 0.39
C HIS A 116 14.12 -19.08 0.70
N LEU A 117 13.31 -18.54 -0.23
CA LEU A 117 11.94 -19.01 -0.34
C LEU A 117 11.95 -20.45 -0.88
N SER A 118 11.71 -21.37 0.03
CA SER A 118 11.42 -22.80 -0.07
C SER A 118 10.26 -23.19 -1.02
N LYS A 119 10.09 -22.48 -2.15
CA LYS A 119 8.98 -22.60 -3.10
C LYS A 119 9.35 -22.25 -4.55
N SER A 120 10.63 -22.19 -4.92
CA SER A 120 10.98 -22.18 -6.36
C SER A 120 10.50 -23.48 -6.99
N CYS A 121 10.17 -23.47 -8.29
CA CYS A 121 9.91 -24.70 -9.02
C CYS A 121 11.08 -25.69 -8.83
N ASP A 122 12.32 -25.21 -8.88
CA ASP A 122 13.51 -26.06 -8.70
C ASP A 122 13.59 -26.68 -7.30
N ASP A 123 13.25 -25.93 -6.24
CA ASP A 123 13.24 -26.45 -4.87
C ASP A 123 12.15 -27.51 -4.69
N ILE A 124 10.94 -27.22 -5.18
CA ILE A 124 9.80 -28.14 -5.10
C ILE A 124 10.06 -29.40 -5.93
N PHE A 125 10.61 -29.26 -7.13
CA PHE A 125 10.98 -30.41 -7.97
C PHE A 125 12.08 -31.23 -7.31
N SER A 126 13.10 -30.59 -6.73
CA SER A 126 14.14 -31.29 -5.98
C SER A 126 13.58 -32.05 -4.77
N GLN A 127 12.66 -31.45 -4.02
CA GLN A 127 11.99 -32.11 -2.89
C GLN A 127 11.11 -33.29 -3.33
N LEU A 128 10.35 -33.15 -4.42
CA LEU A 128 9.50 -34.23 -4.95
C LEU A 128 10.34 -35.42 -5.42
N ILE A 129 11.47 -35.14 -6.09
CA ILE A 129 12.41 -36.19 -6.52
C ILE A 129 13.04 -36.88 -5.29
N GLN A 130 13.48 -36.11 -4.29
CA GLN A 130 13.99 -36.67 -3.04
C GLN A 130 12.93 -37.47 -2.27
N GLY A 131 11.65 -37.09 -2.41
CA GLY A 131 10.49 -37.80 -1.86
C GLY A 131 10.06 -39.04 -2.64
N GLY A 132 10.77 -39.40 -3.73
CA GLY A 132 10.55 -40.63 -4.49
C GLY A 132 9.71 -40.48 -5.76
N VAL A 133 9.34 -39.26 -6.17
CA VAL A 133 8.72 -39.03 -7.48
C VAL A 133 9.77 -39.17 -8.57
N THR A 134 9.52 -39.98 -9.60
CA THR A 134 10.50 -40.12 -10.68
C THR A 134 10.53 -38.85 -11.55
N PRO A 135 11.68 -38.49 -12.14
CA PRO A 135 11.76 -37.33 -13.02
C PRO A 135 10.77 -37.36 -14.20
N ASN A 136 10.48 -38.55 -14.73
CA ASN A 136 9.55 -38.72 -15.85
C ASN A 136 8.09 -38.49 -15.41
N ASP A 137 7.69 -39.01 -14.25
CA ASP A 137 6.32 -38.79 -13.73
C ASP A 137 6.08 -37.31 -13.38
N LEU A 138 7.11 -36.64 -12.84
CA LEU A 138 7.08 -35.21 -12.58
C LEU A 138 6.90 -34.40 -13.86
N TYR A 139 7.70 -34.70 -14.90
CA TYR A 139 7.61 -34.07 -16.21
C TYR A 139 6.21 -34.23 -16.82
N ASP A 140 5.71 -35.46 -16.88
CA ASP A 140 4.39 -35.75 -17.44
C ASP A 140 3.25 -35.04 -16.70
N THR A 141 3.36 -34.92 -15.38
CA THR A 141 2.37 -34.25 -14.53
C THR A 141 2.36 -32.75 -14.78
N VAL A 142 3.53 -32.10 -14.81
CA VAL A 142 3.66 -30.67 -15.09
C VAL A 142 3.17 -30.33 -16.51
N CYS A 143 3.49 -31.17 -17.50
CA CYS A 143 3.01 -30.98 -18.88
C CYS A 143 1.47 -31.07 -19.03
N LYS A 144 0.80 -31.81 -18.15
CA LYS A 144 -0.67 -31.95 -18.15
C LYS A 144 -1.36 -30.88 -17.29
N GLN A 145 -0.61 -30.17 -16.46
CA GLN A 145 -1.14 -29.13 -15.59
C GLN A 145 -1.60 -27.92 -16.42
N ARG A 146 -2.84 -27.47 -16.19
CA ARG A 146 -3.37 -26.23 -16.75
C ARG A 146 -3.65 -25.24 -15.63
N SER A 147 -2.94 -24.12 -15.64
CA SER A 147 -3.23 -22.99 -14.78
C SER A 147 -4.07 -21.99 -15.57
N GLN A 148 -5.32 -21.78 -15.15
CA GLN A 148 -6.14 -20.69 -15.65
C GLN A 148 -6.07 -19.54 -14.65
N THR A 149 -5.56 -18.40 -15.09
CA THR A 149 -5.61 -17.17 -14.31
C THR A 149 -6.94 -16.49 -14.60
N ASN A 150 -7.80 -16.42 -13.59
CA ASN A 150 -9.06 -15.70 -13.72
C ASN A 150 -8.76 -14.21 -13.61
N VAL A 151 -8.72 -13.52 -14.75
CA VAL A 151 -8.60 -12.06 -14.80
C VAL A 151 -10.02 -11.51 -14.70
N GLY A 152 -10.47 -11.32 -13.46
CA GLY A 152 -11.71 -10.61 -13.13
C GLY A 152 -11.50 -9.11 -13.11
#